data_AF-A0A954G053-F1
#
_entry.id   AF-A0A954G053-F1
#
_cell.length_a   1.000
_cell.length_b   1.000
_cell.length_c   1.000
_cell.angle_alpha   90.00
_cell.angle_beta   90.00
_cell.angle_gamma   90.00
#
_symmetry.space_group_name_H-M   'P 1'
#
loop_
_entity.id
_entity.type
_entity.pdbx_description
1 polymer ?
#
loop_
_entity_poly.entity_id
_entity_poly.type
_entity_poly.pdbx_seq_one_letter_code
_entity_poly.pdbx_strand_id
1 'polypeptide(L)' 'NNTTLQSKLSESELKQRLVKISADEELVQELYLNVLARHATAPEVQRTIEFLKESANRDEAIDDLLWVLVNSTEFRTKR' A
#
# COMPACT_ATOMS: atom_id res chain seq x y z
N ASN A 1 14.88 -13.41 -4.03
CA ASN A 1 13.85 -14.29 -4.63
C ASN A 1 12.41 -13.90 -4.23
N ASN A 2 12.12 -12.60 -4.00
CA ASN A 2 10.83 -12.13 -3.46
C ASN A 2 10.02 -11.27 -4.48
N THR A 3 10.53 -11.02 -5.68
CA THR A 3 9.83 -10.20 -6.68
C THR A 3 8.67 -10.93 -7.35
N THR A 4 8.75 -12.25 -7.55
CA THR A 4 7.71 -13.01 -8.26
C THR A 4 6.41 -13.17 -7.47
N LEU A 5 6.48 -13.16 -6.12
CA LEU A 5 5.28 -13.16 -5.28
C LEU A 5 4.62 -11.79 -5.28
N GLN A 6 5.42 -10.71 -5.27
CA GLN A 6 4.93 -9.34 -5.30
C GLN A 6 4.32 -8.95 -6.64
N SER A 7 4.94 -9.32 -7.77
CA SER A 7 4.35 -9.08 -9.09
C SER A 7 3.01 -9.79 -9.23
N LYS A 8 2.90 -11.04 -8.80
CA LYS A 8 1.62 -11.77 -8.84
C LYS A 8 0.55 -11.20 -7.90
N LEU A 9 0.95 -10.59 -6.78
CA LEU A 9 0.05 -9.95 -5.82
C LEU A 9 -0.42 -8.57 -6.31
N SER A 10 0.48 -7.80 -6.92
CA SER A 10 0.18 -6.51 -7.55
C SER A 10 -0.64 -6.65 -8.83
N GLU A 11 -0.48 -7.74 -9.58
CA GLU A 11 -0.98 -7.81 -10.96
C GLU A 11 -2.43 -8.27 -11.14
N SER A 12 -3.19 -8.80 -10.17
CA SER A 12 -4.46 -9.45 -10.59
C SER A 12 -5.75 -9.28 -9.78
N GLU A 13 -5.73 -8.97 -8.47
CA GLU A 13 -7.01 -8.84 -7.74
C GLU A 13 -7.02 -7.76 -6.66
N LEU A 14 -5.91 -7.61 -5.94
CA LEU A 14 -5.81 -6.61 -4.88
C LEU A 14 -5.76 -5.19 -5.45
N LYS A 15 -4.95 -4.94 -6.48
CA LYS A 15 -4.92 -3.62 -7.14
C LYS A 15 -6.26 -3.25 -7.76
N GLN A 16 -6.95 -4.22 -8.36
CA GLN A 16 -8.31 -4.03 -8.91
C GLN A 16 -9.35 -3.75 -7.81
N ARG A 17 -9.24 -4.37 -6.62
CA ARG A 17 -10.06 -4.03 -5.46
C ARG A 17 -9.73 -2.65 -4.92
N LEU A 18 -8.46 -2.33 -4.73
CA LEU A 18 -7.99 -1.05 -4.22
C LEU A 18 -8.43 0.10 -5.13
N VAL A 19 -8.27 -0.03 -6.46
CA VAL A 19 -8.70 1.03 -7.41
C VAL A 19 -10.22 1.21 -7.45
N LYS A 20 -11.00 0.19 -7.08
CA LYS A 20 -12.46 0.27 -6.96
C LYS A 20 -12.92 0.94 -5.67
N ILE A 21 -12.07 0.97 -4.63
CA ILE A 21 -12.38 1.64 -3.37
C ILE A 21 -12.26 3.15 -3.60
N SER A 22 -13.41 3.84 -3.54
CA SER A 22 -13.46 5.29 -3.69
C SER A 22 -13.02 6.03 -2.42
N ALA A 23 -13.08 5.37 -1.26
CA ALA A 23 -12.69 5.93 0.02
C ALA A 23 -11.18 5.79 0.24
N ASP A 24 -10.48 6.92 0.26
CA ASP A 24 -9.02 6.97 0.45
C ASP A 24 -8.59 6.24 1.74
N GLU A 25 -9.33 6.43 2.83
CA GLU A 25 -9.04 5.78 4.12
C GLU A 25 -9.16 4.25 4.06
N GLU A 26 -10.22 3.73 3.43
CA GLU A 26 -10.46 2.30 3.31
C GLU A 26 -9.42 1.64 2.39
N LEU A 27 -9.02 2.33 1.32
CA LEU A 27 -7.93 1.92 0.44
C LEU A 27 -6.63 1.75 1.22
N VAL A 28 -6.29 2.70 2.08
CA VAL A 28 -5.07 2.64 2.89
C VAL A 28 -5.16 1.53 3.94
N GLN A 29 -6.32 1.34 4.57
CA GLN A 29 -6.53 0.26 5.53
C GLN A 29 -6.33 -1.12 4.88
N GLU A 30 -6.97 -1.35 3.73
CA GLU A 30 -6.81 -2.61 2.99
C GLU A 30 -5.37 -2.80 2.53
N LEU A 31 -4.70 -1.74 2.05
CA LEU A 31 -3.29 -1.80 1.63
C LEU A 31 -2.38 -2.25 2.78
N TYR A 32 -2.49 -1.61 3.94
CA TYR A 32 -1.70 -1.97 5.12
C TYR A 32 -2.04 -3.38 5.63
N LEU A 33 -3.32 -3.77 5.61
CA LEU A 33 -3.73 -5.10 6.04
C LEU A 33 -3.16 -6.19 5.12
N ASN A 34 -3.13 -5.95 3.81
CA ASN A 34 -2.59 -6.91 2.84
C ASN A 34 -1.05 -7.00 2.88
N VAL A 35 -0.35 -5.88 3.11
CA VAL A 35 1.12 -5.85 3.10
C VAL A 35 1.73 -6.20 4.47
N LEU A 36 1.15 -5.67 5.55
CA LEU A 36 1.69 -5.73 6.91
C LEU A 36 0.88 -6.63 7.84
N ALA A 37 -0.23 -7.22 7.37
CA ALA A 37 -1.17 -7.97 8.20
C ALA A 37 -1.68 -7.19 9.43
N ARG A 38 -1.69 -5.85 9.36
CA ARG A 38 -2.15 -4.95 10.42
C ARG A 38 -2.91 -3.75 9.85
N HIS A 39 -3.82 -3.20 10.64
CA HIS A 39 -4.50 -1.94 10.30
C HIS A 39 -3.54 -0.76 10.34
N ALA A 40 -3.68 0.15 9.37
CA ALA A 40 -2.97 1.42 9.38
C ALA A 40 -3.45 2.26 10.57
N THR A 41 -2.52 2.92 11.27
CA THR A 41 -2.91 3.87 12.32
C THR A 41 -3.38 5.20 11.73
N ALA A 42 -4.20 5.97 12.47
CA ALA A 42 -4.67 7.29 12.02
C ALA A 42 -3.58 8.23 11.42
N PRO A 43 -2.37 8.36 12.01
CA PRO A 43 -1.31 9.16 11.41
C PRO A 43 -0.71 8.54 10.13
N GLU A 44 -0.66 7.20 10.03
CA GLU A 44 -0.23 6.50 8.81
C GLU A 44 -1.24 6.73 7.68
N VAL A 45 -2.54 6.62 7.97
CA VAL A 45 -3.63 6.88 7.03
C VAL A 45 -3.57 8.30 6.47
N GLN A 46 -3.49 9.31 7.34
CA GLN A 46 -3.40 10.70 6.88
C GLN A 46 -2.21 10.94 5.96
N ARG A 47 -1.03 10.42 6.35
CA ARG A 47 0.18 10.57 5.54
C ARG A 47 0.05 9.90 4.17
N THR A 48 -0.56 8.73 4.13
CA THR A 48 -0.78 8.00 2.87
C THR A 48 -1.81 8.70 1.99
N ILE A 49 -2.88 9.26 2.57
CA ILE A 49 -3.88 10.06 1.82
C ILE A 49 -3.25 11.35 1.29
N GLU A 50 -2.40 12.01 2.06
CA GLU A 50 -1.68 13.21 1.63
C GLU A 50 -0.76 12.87 0.44
N PHE A 51 -0.03 11.76 0.52
CA PHE A 51 0.80 11.26 -0.58
C PHE A 51 -0.02 10.88 -1.83
N LEU A 52 -1.20 10.28 -1.64
CA LEU A 52 -2.14 9.98 -2.73
C LEU A 52 -2.70 11.25 -3.39
N LYS A 53 -2.86 12.34 -2.64
CA LYS A 53 -3.31 13.64 -3.15
C LYS A 53 -2.20 14.40 -3.86
N GLU A 54 -0.95 14.27 -3.42
CA GLU A 54 0.22 14.85 -4.11
C GLU A 54 0.56 14.10 -5.41
N SER A 55 0.22 12.82 -5.49
CA SER A 55 0.47 12.00 -6.66
C SER A 55 -0.57 12.23 -7.76
N ALA A 56 -0.10 12.52 -8.98
CA ALA A 56 -0.98 12.72 -10.14
C ALA A 56 -1.70 11.43 -10.58
N ASN A 57 -1.08 10.28 -10.33
CA ASN A 57 -1.62 8.96 -10.68
C ASN A 57 -1.81 8.11 -9.44
N ARG A 58 -3.06 7.80 -9.14
CA ARG A 58 -3.47 6.95 -8.00
C ARG A 58 -2.87 5.54 -8.09
N ASP A 59 -2.80 5.00 -9.30
CA ASP A 59 -2.20 3.70 -9.59
C ASP A 59 -0.69 3.66 -9.28
N GLU A 60 0.06 4.70 -9.66
CA GLU A 60 1.50 4.79 -9.37
C GLU A 60 1.73 5.02 -7.87
N ALA A 61 0.90 5.84 -7.22
CA ALA A 61 1.00 6.08 -5.79
C ALA A 61 0.81 4.79 -4.97
N ILE A 62 -0.13 3.92 -5.38
CA ILE A 62 -0.35 2.61 -4.75
C ILE A 62 0.88 1.71 -4.92
N ASP A 63 1.50 1.70 -6.10
CA ASP A 63 2.70 0.90 -6.38
C ASP A 63 3.90 1.38 -5.55
N ASP A 64 4.09 2.71 -5.47
CA ASP A 64 5.14 3.33 -4.67
C ASP A 64 4.93 3.06 -3.17
N LEU A 65 3.68 3.17 -2.68
CA LEU A 65 3.33 2.82 -1.30
C LEU A 65 3.59 1.34 -1.01
N LEU A 66 3.25 0.44 -1.93
CA LEU A 66 3.54 -0.98 -1.78
C LEU A 66 5.04 -1.21 -1.66
N TRP A 67 5.84 -0.58 -2.53
CA TRP A 67 7.29 -0.64 -2.50
C TRP A 67 7.86 -0.09 -1.19
N VAL A 68 7.42 1.10 -0.77
CA VAL A 68 7.85 1.74 0.47
C VAL A 68 7.48 0.89 1.68
N LEU A 69 6.27 0.32 1.73
CA LEU A 69 5.84 -0.52 2.84
C LEU A 69 6.66 -1.80 2.90
N VAL A 70 6.81 -2.53 1.79
CA VAL A 70 7.62 -3.75 1.76
C VAL A 70 9.07 -3.47 2.17
N ASN A 71 9.69 -2.40 1.66
CA ASN A 71 11.06 -2.02 2.03
C ASN A 71 11.18 -1.48 3.47
N SER A 72 10.22 -0.69 3.95
CA SER A 72 10.24 -0.09 5.29
C SER A 72 10.04 -1.13 6.40
N THR A 73 9.27 -2.18 6.14
CA THR A 73 9.00 -3.25 7.13
C THR A 73 10.23 -4.14 7.33
N GLU A 74 10.95 -4.41 6.24
CA GLU A 74 12.18 -5.21 6.28
C GLU A 74 13.30 -4.48 7.03
N PHE A 75 13.32 -3.14 7.02
CA PHE A 75 14.27 -2.33 7.79
C PHE A 75 13.90 -2.15 9.28
N ARG A 76 12.60 -2.10 9.65
CA ARG A 76 12.20 -1.98 11.07
C ARG A 76 12.29 -3.29 11.86
N THR A 77 12.22 -4.44 11.20
CA THR A 77 12.18 -5.75 11.87
C THR A 77 13.57 -6.33 12.12
N LYS A 78 14.65 -5.69 11.66
CA LYS A 78 16.01 -6.03 12.09
C LYS A 78 16.35 -5.29 13.38
N ARG A 79 16.03 -5.92 14.51
CA ARG A 79 16.70 -5.70 15.78
C ARG A 79 17.38 -6.98 16.23
#